data_AF-A0A953IA11-F1
#
_entry.id   AF-A0A953IA11-F1
#
_cell.length_a   1.000
_cell.length_b   1.000
_cell.length_c   1.000
_cell.angle_alpha   90.00
_cell.angle_beta   90.00
_cell.angle_gamma   90.00
#
_symmetry.space_group_name_H-M   'P 1'
#
loop_
_entity.id
_entity.type
_entity.pdbx_description
1 polymer ?
#
loop_
_entity_poly.entity_id
_entity_poly.type
_entity_poly.pdbx_seq_one_letter_code
_entity_poly.pdbx_strand_id
1 'polypeptide(L)'
;MAAKIVAGILFGCAWGWVCNLVLFRQMANNRAAGFDSLRGIGVVFFVRYLLDAAALVLFYLIVRSGYALMAAALSITVAVKASLLYVYARKGGKFE
;
A
#
# COMPACT_ATOMS: atom_id res chain seq x y z
N MET A 1 -8.64 -23.04 -9.54
CA MET A 1 -8.12 -21.76 -10.08
C MET A 1 -8.76 -20.56 -9.41
N ALA A 2 -10.09 -20.41 -9.45
CA ALA A 2 -10.82 -19.29 -8.84
C ALA A 2 -10.50 -19.06 -7.34
N ALA A 3 -10.48 -20.11 -6.52
CA ALA A 3 -10.16 -19.99 -5.09
C ALA A 3 -8.79 -19.36 -4.80
N LYS A 4 -7.77 -19.64 -5.64
CA LYS A 4 -6.43 -19.06 -5.50
C LYS A 4 -6.41 -17.57 -5.86
N ILE A 5 -7.20 -17.18 -6.86
CA ILE A 5 -7.37 -15.77 -7.25
C ILE A 5 -8.06 -15.00 -6.12
N VAL A 6 -9.16 -15.54 -5.58
CA VAL A 6 -9.87 -14.93 -4.45
C VAL A 6 -8.96 -14.78 -3.23
N ALA A 7 -8.17 -15.79 -2.90
CA ALA A 7 -7.18 -15.70 -1.82
C ALA A 7 -6.16 -14.57 -2.05
N GLY A 8 -5.67 -14.42 -3.30
CA GLY A 8 -4.79 -13.31 -3.69
C GLY A 8 -5.46 -11.94 -3.52
N ILE A 9 -6.70 -11.80 -3.99
CA ILE A 9 -7.48 -10.55 -3.82
C ILE A 9 -7.64 -10.20 -2.34
N LEU A 10 -8.10 -11.16 -1.53
CA LEU A 10 -8.33 -10.96 -0.10
C LEU A 10 -7.04 -10.58 0.63
N PHE A 11 -5.94 -11.28 0.35
CA PHE A 11 -4.63 -10.96 0.90
C PHE A 11 -4.21 -9.53 0.52
N GLY A 12 -4.25 -9.19 -0.76
CA GLY A 12 -3.84 -7.87 -1.23
C GLY A 12 -4.70 -6.73 -0.67
N CYS A 13 -6.02 -6.95 -0.54
CA CYS A 13 -6.93 -6.00 0.09
C CYS A 13 -6.64 -5.84 1.59
N ALA A 14 -6.48 -6.95 2.33
CA ALA A 14 -6.18 -6.92 3.76
C ALA A 14 -4.83 -6.25 4.04
N TRP A 15 -3.79 -6.63 3.30
CA TRP A 15 -2.46 -6.04 3.41
C TRP A 15 -2.46 -4.55 3.04
N GLY A 16 -3.12 -4.20 1.94
CA GLY A 16 -3.27 -2.82 1.49
C GLY A 16 -4.02 -1.96 2.53
N TRP A 17 -5.03 -2.51 3.20
CA TRP A 17 -5.75 -1.81 4.27
C TRP A 17 -4.88 -1.58 5.50
N VAL A 18 -4.15 -2.60 5.97
CA VAL A 18 -3.21 -2.48 7.10
C VAL A 18 -2.14 -1.43 6.80
N CYS A 19 -1.51 -1.50 5.62
CA CYS A 19 -0.50 -0.53 5.22
C CYS A 19 -1.06 0.89 5.08
N ASN A 20 -2.28 1.05 4.54
CA ASN A 20 -2.97 2.34 4.50
C ASN A 20 -3.15 2.93 5.91
N LEU A 21 -3.62 2.12 6.88
CA LEU A 21 -3.82 2.57 8.26
C LEU A 21 -2.52 3.05 8.91
N VAL A 22 -1.44 2.27 8.76
CA VAL A 22 -0.12 2.63 9.29
C VAL A 22 0.41 3.89 8.60
N LEU A 23 0.31 3.96 7.26
CA LEU A 23 0.76 5.10 6.46
C LEU A 23 0.04 6.38 6.86
N PHE A 24 -1.30 6.37 7.00
CA PHE A 24 -2.05 7.55 7.42
C PHE A 24 -1.78 7.96 8.86
N ARG A 25 -1.61 6.99 9.78
CA ARG A 25 -1.21 7.29 11.16
C ARG A 25 0.17 7.93 11.22
N GLN A 26 1.14 7.42 10.46
CA GLN A 26 2.49 7.97 10.42
C GLN A 26 2.51 9.37 9.79
N MET A 27 1.74 9.62 8.73
CA MET A 27 1.59 10.97 8.16
C MET A 27 0.92 11.95 9.13
N ALA A 28 -0.07 11.51 9.92
CA ALA A 28 -0.67 12.35 10.95
C ALA A 28 0.34 12.72 12.06
N ASN A 29 1.14 11.75 12.51
CA ASN A 29 2.20 11.99 13.49
C ASN A 29 3.29 12.93 12.95
N ASN A 30 3.74 12.73 11.71
CA ASN A 30 4.72 13.60 11.06
C ASN A 30 4.19 15.04 10.97
N ARG A 31 2.90 15.21 10.66
CA ARG A 31 2.25 16.53 10.65
C ARG A 31 2.23 17.17 12.05
N ALA A 32 1.85 16.43 13.08
CA ALA A 32 1.83 16.93 14.45
C ALA A 32 3.23 17.35 14.93
N ALA A 33 4.28 16.71 14.41
CA ALA A 33 5.68 17.06 14.65
C ALA A 33 6.22 18.18 13.71
N GLY A 34 5.40 18.74 12.82
CA GLY A 34 5.80 19.81 11.89
C GLY A 34 6.51 19.34 10.61
N PHE A 35 6.65 18.03 10.39
CA PHE A 35 7.29 17.42 9.23
C PHE A 35 6.27 17.01 8.15
N ASP A 36 5.51 17.95 7.58
CA ASP A 36 4.56 17.70 6.47
C ASP A 36 5.17 18.03 5.09
N SER A 37 6.44 17.68 4.89
CA SER A 37 7.15 17.89 3.62
C SER A 37 6.88 16.76 2.62
N LEU A 38 6.91 17.06 1.33
CA LEU A 38 6.84 16.05 0.24
C LEU A 38 7.88 14.95 0.42
N ARG A 39 9.10 15.28 0.88
CA ARG A 39 10.14 14.29 1.17
C ARG A 39 9.70 13.33 2.27
N GLY A 40 9.10 13.81 3.34
CA GLY A 40 8.57 12.97 4.42
C GLY A 40 7.48 12.02 3.93
N ILE A 41 6.55 12.51 3.10
CA ILE A 41 5.50 11.68 2.48
C ILE A 41 6.12 10.64 1.54
N GLY A 42 7.06 11.04 0.69
CA GLY A 42 7.76 10.15 -0.24
C GLY A 42 8.49 9.01 0.46
N VAL A 43 9.16 9.29 1.58
CA VAL A 43 9.81 8.25 2.39
C VAL A 43 8.81 7.23 2.93
N VAL A 44 7.64 7.68 3.42
CA VAL A 44 6.59 6.77 3.92
C VAL A 44 6.06 5.87 2.80
N PHE A 45 5.82 6.41 1.60
CA PHE A 45 5.42 5.60 0.45
C PHE A 45 6.54 4.66 -0.05
N PHE A 46 7.79 5.07 0.03
CA PHE A 46 8.94 4.22 -0.30
C PHE A 46 9.06 3.03 0.66
N VAL A 47 8.96 3.27 1.97
CA VAL A 47 8.95 2.19 2.98
C VAL A 47 7.79 1.23 2.72
N ARG A 48 6.61 1.76 2.40
CA ARG A 48 5.47 0.93 2.03
C ARG A 48 5.74 0.07 0.80
N TYR A 49 6.33 0.64 -0.25
CA TYR A 49 6.68 -0.12 -1.45
C TYR A 49 7.58 -1.32 -1.13
N LEU A 50 8.58 -1.14 -0.25
CA LEU A 50 9.45 -2.23 0.21
C LEU A 50 8.67 -3.30 1.00
N LEU A 51 7.76 -2.87 1.88
CA LEU A 51 6.91 -3.79 2.65
C LEU A 51 5.93 -4.58 1.76
N ASP A 52 5.34 -3.93 0.76
CA ASP A 52 4.45 -4.56 -0.21
C ASP A 52 5.21 -5.61 -1.04
N ALA A 53 6.42 -5.29 -1.48
CA ALA A 53 7.28 -6.26 -2.19
C ALA A 53 7.63 -7.47 -1.31
N ALA A 54 8.03 -7.23 -0.05
CA ALA A 54 8.34 -8.30 0.89
C ALA A 54 7.11 -9.19 1.16
N ALA A 55 5.94 -8.59 1.36
CA ALA A 55 4.70 -9.31 1.58
C ALA A 55 4.30 -10.19 0.38
N LEU A 56 4.47 -9.69 -0.84
CA LEU A 56 4.21 -10.44 -2.07
C LEU A 56 5.17 -11.62 -2.24
N VAL A 57 6.46 -11.44 -1.92
CA VAL A 57 7.44 -12.53 -1.93
C VAL A 57 7.05 -13.61 -0.92
N LEU A 58 6.75 -13.24 0.33
CA LEU A 58 6.32 -14.18 1.37
C LEU A 58 5.02 -14.91 0.99
N PHE A 59 4.04 -14.18 0.44
CA PHE A 59 2.79 -14.76 -0.04
C PHE A 59 3.03 -15.79 -1.15
N TYR A 60 3.92 -15.49 -2.10
CA TYR A 60 4.27 -16.43 -3.16
C TYR A 60 4.96 -17.69 -2.62
N LEU A 61 5.84 -17.56 -1.63
CA LEU A 61 6.52 -18.70 -1.01
C LEU A 61 5.55 -19.67 -0.31
N ILE A 62 4.40 -19.18 0.17
CA ILE A 62 3.36 -19.98 0.82
C ILE A 62 2.39 -20.57 -0.21
N VAL A 63 1.81 -19.73 -1.08
CA VAL A 63 0.70 -20.14 -1.97
C VAL A 63 1.20 -20.78 -3.27
N ARG A 64 2.44 -20.47 -3.69
CA ARG A 64 3.11 -21.03 -4.87
C ARG A 64 2.25 -20.94 -6.14
N SER A 65 1.62 -19.78 -6.38
CA SER A 65 0.75 -19.57 -7.54
C SER A 65 0.91 -18.18 -8.14
N GLY A 66 1.30 -18.13 -9.41
CA GLY A 66 1.44 -16.87 -10.15
C GLY A 66 0.12 -16.09 -10.29
N TYR A 67 -1.00 -16.78 -10.50
CA TYR A 67 -2.32 -16.15 -10.56
C TYR A 67 -2.73 -15.49 -9.25
N ALA A 68 -2.49 -16.15 -8.12
CA ALA A 68 -2.76 -15.58 -6.80
C ALA A 68 -1.85 -14.37 -6.53
N LEU A 69 -0.58 -14.46 -6.92
CA LEU A 69 0.40 -13.39 -6.78
C LEU A 69 0.01 -12.16 -7.60
N MET A 70 -0.38 -12.34 -8.87
CA MET A 70 -0.87 -11.24 -9.71
C MET A 70 -2.11 -10.58 -9.13
N ALA A 71 -3.08 -11.39 -8.68
CA ALA A 71 -4.30 -10.87 -8.07
C ALA A 71 -3.99 -10.04 -6.81
N ALA A 72 -3.09 -10.54 -5.95
CA ALA A 72 -2.62 -9.81 -4.77
C ALA A 72 -1.91 -8.50 -5.14
N ALA A 73 -0.99 -8.54 -6.11
CA ALA A 73 -0.25 -7.37 -6.54
C ALA A 73 -1.16 -6.28 -7.13
N LEU A 74 -2.17 -6.66 -7.92
CA LEU A 74 -3.17 -5.74 -8.46
C LEU A 74 -4.01 -5.11 -7.33
N SER A 75 -4.49 -5.90 -6.38
CA SER A 75 -5.22 -5.39 -5.22
C SER A 75 -4.41 -4.41 -4.38
N ILE A 76 -3.13 -4.71 -4.12
CA ILE A 76 -2.22 -3.80 -3.40
C ILE A 76 -2.01 -2.50 -4.20
N THR A 77 -1.83 -2.61 -5.52
CA THR A 77 -1.65 -1.45 -6.40
C THR A 77 -2.86 -0.51 -6.33
N VAL A 78 -4.09 -1.05 -6.33
CA VAL A 78 -5.30 -0.24 -6.17
C VAL A 78 -5.31 0.46 -4.81
N ALA A 79 -4.94 -0.23 -3.73
CA ALA A 79 -4.86 0.37 -2.39
C ALA A 79 -3.82 1.52 -2.31
N VAL A 80 -2.67 1.36 -2.97
CA VAL A 80 -1.65 2.43 -3.07
C VAL A 80 -2.17 3.62 -3.88
N LYS A 81 -2.81 3.39 -5.03
CA LYS A 81 -3.40 4.49 -5.83
C LYS A 81 -4.47 5.24 -5.04
N ALA A 82 -5.33 4.53 -4.32
CA ALA A 82 -6.35 5.16 -3.48
C ALA A 82 -5.73 6.05 -2.39
N SER A 83 -4.64 5.60 -1.75
CA SER A 83 -3.95 6.42 -0.75
C SER A 83 -3.21 7.61 -1.34
N LEU A 84 -2.57 7.47 -2.50
CA LEU A 84 -1.96 8.58 -3.22
C LEU A 84 -3.00 9.63 -3.63
N LEU A 85 -4.14 9.20 -4.17
CA LEU A 85 -5.25 10.10 -4.52
C LEU A 85 -5.80 10.84 -3.31
N TYR A 86 -5.96 10.14 -2.18
CA TYR A 86 -6.39 10.77 -0.93
C TYR A 86 -5.39 11.83 -0.45
N VAL A 87 -4.09 11.53 -0.48
CA VAL A 87 -3.04 12.48 -0.11
C VAL A 87 -3.02 13.69 -1.06
N TYR A 88 -3.13 13.46 -2.36
CA TYR A 88 -3.21 14.50 -3.39
C TYR A 88 -4.42 15.42 -3.19
N ALA A 89 -5.61 14.84 -3.01
CA ALA A 89 -6.83 15.60 -2.74
C ALA A 89 -6.71 16.43 -1.45
N ARG A 90 -6.15 15.85 -0.39
CA ARG A 90 -5.92 16.56 0.88
C ARG A 90 -4.96 17.75 0.75
N LYS A 91 -3.93 17.66 -0.10
CA LYS A 91 -3.00 18.77 -0.40
C LYS A 91 -3.59 19.80 -1.37
N GLY A 92 -4.88 19.72 -1.70
CA GLY A 92 -5.56 20.66 -2.59
C GLY A 92 -5.23 20.45 -4.07
N GLY A 93 -4.79 19.25 -4.44
CA GLY A 93 -4.42 18.92 -5.82
C GLY A 93 -3.12 19.59 -6.30
N LYS A 94 -2.30 20.08 -5.37
CA LYS A 94 -0.98 20.62 -5.69
C LYS A 94 0.08 19.57 -5.40
N PHE A 95 1.04 19.42 -6.33
CA PHE A 95 2.20 18.55 -6.17
C PHE A 95 3.33 19.23 -5.36
N GLU A 96 3.01 20.30 -4.62
CA GLU A 96 3.94 21.18 -3.87
C GLU A 96 4.11 20.78 -2.39
#